data_AF-L2GU68-F1
#
_entry.id   AF-L2GU68-F1
#
_cell.length_a   1.000
_cell.length_b   1.000
_cell.length_c   1.000
_cell.angle_alpha   90.00
_cell.angle_beta   90.00
_cell.angle_gamma   90.00
#
_symmetry.space_group_name_H-M   'P 1'
#
loop_
_entity.id
_entity.type
_entity.pdbx_description
1 polymer ?
#
loop_
_entity_poly.entity_id
_entity_poly.type
_entity_poly.pdbx_seq_one_letter_code
_entity_poly.pdbx_strand_id
1 'polypeptide(L)'
;MAEPNTEKVKEKAAEVKDTVKEKSDKAEQKVKESVKKAEKGKVGQHIPTSLDNLTFKDIIKCTLLLNAIMTIGLYVIVSATRINIGSRWREILLTTAKFMILIFGVGGIVIDAIFFFGRLFSLFKVFLGLKAVKLLGVLIFCFAQKLGAWYIIVMSIVYLASCVLIDLCFVYYLAIFQERLESGEYDENGMPKTKQEGEEQV
;
A
#
# COMPACT_ATOMS: atom_id res chain seq x y z
N MET A 1 28.94 19.99 -37.00
CA MET A 1 29.48 18.67 -36.61
C MET A 1 29.02 18.43 -35.17
N ALA A 2 27.89 17.75 -34.99
CA ALA A 2 27.30 17.46 -33.67
C ALA A 2 27.68 16.04 -33.24
N GLU A 3 27.97 15.90 -31.95
CA GLU A 3 28.88 14.90 -31.39
C GLU A 3 28.29 13.47 -31.34
N PRO A 4 29.07 12.43 -31.71
CA PRO A 4 28.67 11.01 -31.69
C PRO A 4 28.44 10.43 -30.28
N ASN A 5 28.57 11.24 -29.23
CA ASN A 5 28.38 10.85 -27.84
C ASN A 5 26.90 10.86 -27.42
N THR A 6 26.08 11.72 -28.05
CA THR A 6 24.67 11.90 -27.68
C THR A 6 23.79 10.72 -28.10
N GLU A 7 24.12 10.07 -29.22
CA GLU A 7 23.41 8.88 -29.71
C GLU A 7 23.70 7.65 -28.84
N LYS A 8 24.95 7.44 -28.43
CA LYS A 8 25.33 6.33 -27.52
C LYS A 8 24.71 6.46 -26.13
N VAL A 9 24.47 7.68 -25.65
CA VAL A 9 23.77 7.92 -24.37
C VAL A 9 22.27 7.66 -24.51
N LYS A 10 21.66 8.00 -25.66
CA LYS A 10 20.25 7.69 -25.93
C LYS A 10 20.00 6.19 -26.11
N GLU A 11 20.91 5.48 -26.78
CA GLU A 11 20.85 4.03 -26.97
C GLU A 11 20.96 3.30 -25.63
N LYS A 12 21.95 3.64 -24.79
CA LYS A 12 22.08 3.08 -23.44
C LYS A 12 20.90 3.45 -22.53
N ALA A 13 20.34 4.65 -22.66
CA ALA A 13 19.16 5.05 -21.90
C ALA A 13 17.91 4.27 -22.34
N ALA A 14 17.75 3.96 -23.63
CA ALA A 14 16.68 3.11 -24.14
C ALA A 14 16.85 1.66 -23.66
N GLU A 15 18.05 1.11 -23.74
CA GLU A 15 18.38 -0.25 -23.30
C GLU A 15 18.17 -0.44 -21.78
N VAL A 16 18.55 0.56 -20.97
CA VAL A 16 18.29 0.59 -19.52
C VAL A 16 16.80 0.76 -19.24
N LYS A 17 16.07 1.57 -20.01
CA LYS A 17 14.63 1.75 -19.86
C LYS A 17 13.87 0.46 -20.19
N ASP A 18 14.29 -0.26 -21.22
CA ASP A 18 13.69 -1.54 -21.62
C ASP A 18 14.03 -2.67 -20.64
N THR A 19 15.26 -2.75 -20.15
CA THR A 19 15.60 -3.73 -19.09
C THR A 19 14.94 -3.42 -17.75
N VAL A 20 14.76 -2.14 -17.39
CA VAL A 20 13.99 -1.73 -16.20
C VAL A 20 12.51 -2.06 -16.38
N LYS A 21 11.95 -1.87 -17.58
CA LYS A 21 10.55 -2.21 -17.90
C LYS A 21 10.33 -3.72 -17.89
N GLU A 22 11.23 -4.51 -18.48
CA GLU A 22 11.13 -5.97 -18.50
C GLU A 22 11.30 -6.61 -17.11
N LYS A 23 12.25 -6.10 -16.31
CA LYS A 23 12.34 -6.47 -14.88
C LYS A 23 11.12 -5.99 -14.11
N SER A 24 10.51 -4.88 -14.55
CA SER A 24 9.31 -4.36 -13.92
C SER A 24 8.14 -5.33 -14.14
N ASP A 25 7.90 -5.70 -15.38
CA ASP A 25 6.80 -6.57 -15.79
C ASP A 25 6.96 -7.97 -15.18
N LYS A 26 8.19 -8.50 -15.12
CA LYS A 26 8.49 -9.78 -14.44
C LYS A 26 8.20 -9.74 -12.94
N ALA A 27 8.47 -8.63 -12.26
CA ALA A 27 8.15 -8.47 -10.85
C ALA A 27 6.64 -8.28 -10.63
N GLU A 28 5.93 -7.60 -11.54
CA GLU A 28 4.47 -7.52 -11.50
C GLU A 28 3.82 -8.88 -11.73
N GLN A 29 4.31 -9.67 -12.68
CA GLN A 29 3.86 -11.05 -12.87
C GLN A 29 4.09 -11.92 -11.64
N LYS A 30 5.27 -11.84 -11.00
CA LYS A 30 5.53 -12.56 -9.73
C LYS A 30 4.62 -12.11 -8.59
N VAL A 31 4.31 -10.82 -8.52
CA VAL A 31 3.36 -10.29 -7.53
C VAL A 31 1.96 -10.81 -7.83
N LYS A 32 1.51 -10.78 -9.09
CA LYS A 32 0.22 -11.35 -9.52
C LYS A 32 0.12 -12.85 -9.21
N GLU A 33 1.15 -13.63 -9.49
CA GLU A 33 1.20 -15.05 -9.11
C GLU A 33 1.17 -15.26 -7.60
N SER A 34 1.83 -14.39 -6.84
CA SER A 34 1.82 -14.44 -5.37
C SER A 34 0.46 -14.07 -4.80
N VAL A 35 -0.24 -13.11 -5.42
CA VAL A 35 -1.61 -12.72 -5.07
C VAL A 35 -2.58 -13.87 -5.39
N LYS A 36 -2.49 -14.48 -6.57
CA LYS A 36 -3.27 -15.69 -6.92
C LYS A 36 -3.02 -16.85 -5.97
N LYS A 37 -1.77 -17.07 -5.54
CA LYS A 37 -1.43 -18.08 -4.53
C LYS A 37 -1.99 -17.73 -3.15
N ALA A 38 -1.99 -16.45 -2.78
CA ALA A 38 -2.56 -15.99 -1.52
C ALA A 38 -4.09 -16.12 -1.51
N GLU A 39 -4.76 -15.81 -2.63
CA GLU A 39 -6.21 -15.96 -2.82
C GLU A 39 -6.64 -17.44 -2.77
N LYS A 40 -5.90 -18.33 -3.44
CA LYS A 40 -6.14 -19.78 -3.40
C LYS A 40 -5.68 -20.46 -2.09
N GLY A 41 -5.02 -19.72 -1.20
CA GLY A 41 -4.55 -20.24 0.08
C GLY A 41 -5.68 -20.42 1.09
N LYS A 42 -5.44 -21.22 2.14
CA LYS A 42 -6.40 -21.48 3.24
C LYS A 42 -6.94 -20.20 3.90
N VAL A 43 -6.13 -19.14 3.93
CA VAL A 43 -6.50 -17.82 4.49
C VAL A 43 -7.29 -17.00 3.47
N GLY A 44 -6.89 -17.00 2.19
CA GLY A 44 -7.56 -16.26 1.11
C GLY A 44 -8.98 -16.75 0.84
N GLN A 45 -9.23 -18.06 0.91
CA GLN A 45 -10.58 -18.64 0.79
C GLN A 45 -11.51 -18.24 1.94
N HIS A 46 -10.96 -17.86 3.10
CA HIS A 46 -11.73 -17.43 4.27
C HIS A 46 -11.95 -15.91 4.32
N ILE A 47 -11.29 -15.15 3.44
CA ILE A 47 -11.51 -13.71 3.30
C ILE A 47 -12.69 -13.54 2.34
N PRO A 48 -13.85 -13.03 2.81
CA PRO A 48 -15.01 -12.86 1.95
C PRO A 48 -14.70 -11.83 0.87
N THR A 49 -14.55 -12.29 -0.37
CA THR A 49 -14.34 -11.47 -1.58
C THR A 49 -15.65 -11.04 -2.24
N SER A 50 -16.77 -11.53 -1.73
CA SER A 50 -18.14 -11.12 -2.08
C SER A 50 -18.97 -11.07 -0.80
N LEU A 51 -19.21 -9.87 -0.29
CA LEU A 51 -20.37 -9.61 0.59
C LEU A 51 -21.49 -9.25 -0.37
N ASP A 52 -22.60 -9.98 -0.40
CA ASP A 52 -23.65 -9.95 -1.42
C ASP A 52 -24.26 -8.56 -1.74
N ASN A 53 -23.91 -7.51 -0.97
CA ASN A 53 -24.34 -6.13 -1.16
C ASN A 53 -23.20 -5.07 -1.11
N LEU A 54 -21.92 -5.47 -1.08
CA LEU A 54 -20.78 -4.56 -0.97
C LEU A 54 -19.86 -4.72 -2.18
N THR A 55 -19.68 -3.63 -2.94
CA THR A 55 -18.77 -3.66 -4.09
C THR A 55 -17.31 -3.71 -3.62
N PHE A 56 -16.43 -4.29 -4.43
CA PHE A 56 -14.99 -4.31 -4.16
C PHE A 56 -14.41 -2.90 -3.98
N LYS A 57 -14.95 -1.96 -4.76
CA LYS A 57 -14.66 -0.53 -4.67
C LYS A 57 -15.01 0.05 -3.30
N ASP A 58 -16.10 -0.39 -2.68
CA ASP A 58 -16.51 0.08 -1.35
C ASP A 58 -15.65 -0.51 -0.23
N ILE A 59 -15.21 -1.76 -0.36
CA ILE A 59 -14.23 -2.37 0.55
C ILE A 59 -12.93 -1.53 0.53
N ILE A 60 -12.44 -1.15 -0.65
CA ILE A 60 -11.21 -0.35 -0.77
C ILE A 60 -11.40 1.05 -0.18
N LYS A 61 -12.53 1.73 -0.43
CA LYS A 61 -12.83 3.03 0.19
C LYS A 61 -12.88 2.93 1.71
N CYS A 62 -13.52 1.89 2.24
CA CYS A 62 -13.64 1.68 3.69
C CYS A 62 -12.25 1.45 4.30
N THR A 63 -11.42 0.65 3.63
CA THR A 63 -10.04 0.38 4.05
C THR A 63 -9.17 1.65 3.96
N LEU A 64 -9.34 2.48 2.93
CA LEU A 64 -8.68 3.79 2.80
C LEU A 64 -9.03 4.71 3.97
N LEU A 65 -10.32 4.82 4.30
CA LEU A 65 -10.81 5.65 5.40
C LEU A 65 -10.28 5.15 6.75
N LEU A 66 -10.33 3.84 6.98
CA LEU A 66 -9.81 3.22 8.20
C LEU A 66 -8.30 3.46 8.32
N ASN A 67 -7.55 3.31 7.22
CA ASN A 67 -6.12 3.59 7.18
C ASN A 67 -5.83 5.07 7.48
N ALA A 68 -6.66 5.98 6.97
CA ALA A 68 -6.52 7.40 7.23
C ALA A 68 -6.68 7.73 8.71
N ILE A 69 -7.76 7.26 9.33
CA ILE A 69 -8.05 7.47 10.75
C ILE A 69 -6.92 6.91 11.62
N MET A 70 -6.50 5.67 11.35
CA MET A 70 -5.43 5.00 12.09
C MET A 70 -4.08 5.71 11.91
N THR A 71 -3.76 6.17 10.71
CA THR A 71 -2.49 6.86 10.45
C THR A 71 -2.45 8.25 11.09
N ILE A 72 -3.58 8.97 11.11
CA ILE A 72 -3.69 10.24 11.84
C ILE A 72 -3.55 10.01 13.34
N GLY A 73 -4.24 9.00 13.89
CA GLY A 73 -4.10 8.63 15.30
C GLY A 73 -2.66 8.29 15.68
N LEU A 74 -1.97 7.52 14.85
CA LEU A 74 -0.54 7.23 15.00
C LEU A 74 0.31 8.51 15.02
N TYR A 75 0.08 9.44 14.10
CA TYR A 75 0.81 10.72 14.07
C TYR A 75 0.60 11.54 15.35
N VAL A 76 -0.62 11.55 15.90
CA VAL A 76 -0.94 12.21 17.17
C VAL A 76 -0.19 11.54 18.33
N ILE A 77 -0.19 10.21 18.41
CA ILE A 77 0.53 9.45 19.44
C ILE A 77 2.04 9.76 19.40
N VAL A 78 2.64 9.74 18.20
CA VAL A 78 4.07 10.04 18.03
C VAL A 78 4.37 11.48 18.45
N SER A 79 3.48 12.42 18.12
CA SER A 79 3.62 13.83 18.49
C SER A 79 3.51 14.04 20.01
N ALA A 80 2.58 13.36 20.68
CA ALA A 80 2.38 13.44 22.13
C ALA A 80 3.56 12.82 22.91
N THR A 81 4.21 11.79 22.36
CA THR A 81 5.35 11.10 22.99
C THR A 81 6.58 12.01 23.20
N ARG A 82 6.62 13.19 22.56
CA ARG A 82 7.72 14.15 22.67
C ARG A 82 7.75 14.96 23.96
N ILE A 83 6.69 14.93 24.78
CA ILE A 83 6.53 15.88 25.90
C ILE A 83 7.52 15.63 27.06
N ASN A 84 8.23 14.49 27.12
CA ASN A 84 9.17 14.16 28.20
C ASN A 84 10.44 13.45 27.70
N ILE A 85 11.27 14.14 26.90
CA ILE A 85 12.51 13.57 26.35
C ILE A 85 13.73 14.02 27.16
N GLY A 86 14.37 13.07 27.86
CA GLY A 86 15.62 13.31 28.59
C GLY A 86 16.90 12.97 27.82
N SER A 87 16.81 12.42 26.60
CA SER A 87 17.98 12.00 25.78
C SER A 87 17.90 12.55 24.36
N ARG A 88 18.97 13.21 23.93
CA ARG A 88 19.11 13.83 22.60
C ARG A 88 19.01 12.83 21.45
N TRP A 89 19.52 11.60 21.64
CA TRP A 89 19.40 10.52 20.64
C TRP A 89 17.94 10.11 20.43
N ARG A 90 17.19 9.98 21.53
CA ARG A 90 15.77 9.62 21.48
C ARG A 90 14.93 10.73 20.87
N GLU A 91 15.31 11.99 21.11
CA GLU A 91 14.68 13.13 20.45
C GLU A 91 14.84 13.04 18.93
N ILE A 92 16.05 12.81 18.43
CA ILE A 92 16.31 12.69 16.99
C ILE A 92 15.47 11.55 16.39
N LEU A 93 15.47 10.36 16.99
CA LEU A 93 14.68 9.22 16.49
C LEU A 93 13.19 9.51 16.45
N LEU A 94 12.62 10.11 17.51
CA LEU A 94 11.21 10.50 17.55
C LEU A 94 10.89 11.61 16.53
N THR A 95 11.84 12.53 16.29
CA THR A 95 11.71 13.56 15.25
C THR A 95 11.62 12.93 13.87
N THR A 96 12.56 12.04 13.56
CA THR A 96 12.61 11.34 12.29
C THR A 96 11.35 10.50 12.08
N ALA A 97 10.94 9.71 13.07
CA ALA A 97 9.71 8.93 13.02
C ALA A 97 8.47 9.83 12.78
N LYS A 98 8.38 10.96 13.49
CA LYS A 98 7.28 11.93 13.30
C LYS A 98 7.21 12.42 11.85
N PHE A 99 8.33 12.90 11.29
CA PHE A 99 8.34 13.41 9.93
C PHE A 99 8.09 12.31 8.89
N MET A 100 8.61 11.11 9.11
CA MET A 100 8.34 9.97 8.23
C MET A 100 6.85 9.61 8.24
N ILE A 101 6.22 9.54 9.42
CA ILE A 101 4.79 9.25 9.54
C ILE A 101 3.94 10.40 9.00
N LEU A 102 4.36 11.66 9.16
CA LEU A 102 3.66 12.80 8.57
C LEU A 102 3.71 12.77 7.04
N ILE A 103 4.89 12.66 6.45
CA ILE A 103 5.08 12.75 5.00
C ILE A 103 4.57 11.47 4.33
N PHE A 104 5.03 10.30 4.76
CA PHE A 104 4.72 9.02 4.12
C PHE A 104 3.48 8.33 4.67
N GLY A 105 3.05 8.67 5.89
CA GLY A 105 1.77 8.23 6.44
C GLY A 105 0.65 9.18 6.01
N VAL A 106 0.60 10.39 6.56
CA VAL A 106 -0.51 11.32 6.31
C VAL A 106 -0.53 11.80 4.85
N GLY A 107 0.62 12.21 4.31
CA GLY A 107 0.75 12.50 2.88
C GLY A 107 0.51 11.25 2.00
N GLY A 108 0.89 10.07 2.52
CA GLY A 108 0.59 8.78 1.91
C GLY A 108 -0.91 8.54 1.69
N ILE A 109 -1.79 8.95 2.61
CA ILE A 109 -3.25 8.82 2.44
C ILE A 109 -3.74 9.57 1.20
N VAL A 110 -3.23 10.77 0.96
CA VAL A 110 -3.58 11.58 -0.22
C VAL A 110 -3.11 10.86 -1.49
N ILE A 111 -1.90 10.30 -1.46
CA ILE A 111 -1.36 9.51 -2.56
C ILE A 111 -2.20 8.26 -2.79
N ASP A 112 -2.58 7.52 -1.74
CA ASP A 112 -3.45 6.33 -1.80
C ASP A 112 -4.79 6.68 -2.49
N ALA A 113 -5.39 7.82 -2.15
CA ALA A 113 -6.62 8.29 -2.77
C ALA A 113 -6.41 8.62 -4.26
N ILE A 114 -5.36 9.37 -4.60
CA ILE A 114 -5.02 9.68 -6.00
C ILE A 114 -4.76 8.39 -6.79
N PHE A 115 -4.08 7.42 -6.19
CA PHE A 115 -3.76 6.14 -6.83
C PHE A 115 -5.02 5.35 -7.15
N PHE A 116 -5.95 5.28 -6.20
CA PHE A 116 -7.23 4.58 -6.35
C PHE A 116 -8.16 5.28 -7.36
N PHE A 117 -8.37 6.59 -7.24
CA PHE A 117 -9.27 7.32 -8.14
C PHE A 117 -8.66 7.57 -9.53
N GLY A 118 -7.35 7.78 -9.60
CA GLY A 118 -6.62 8.02 -10.85
C GLY A 118 -6.26 6.76 -11.63
N ARG A 119 -6.57 5.56 -11.11
CA ARG A 119 -6.25 4.26 -11.73
C ARG A 119 -4.76 4.15 -12.16
N LEU A 120 -3.85 4.68 -11.34
CA LEU A 120 -2.42 4.84 -11.67
C LEU A 120 -1.60 3.57 -11.43
N PHE A 121 -2.11 2.43 -11.89
CA PHE A 121 -1.56 1.10 -11.59
C PHE A 121 -0.10 0.88 -12.04
N SER A 122 0.38 1.61 -13.05
CA SER A 122 1.79 1.56 -13.50
C SER A 122 2.80 2.01 -12.45
N LEU A 123 2.35 2.71 -11.40
CA LEU A 123 3.19 3.24 -10.32
C LEU A 123 3.14 2.36 -9.06
N PHE A 124 2.62 1.13 -9.15
CA PHE A 124 2.35 0.27 -7.98
C PHE A 124 3.61 -0.02 -7.14
N LYS A 125 4.79 -0.06 -7.76
CA LYS A 125 6.07 -0.26 -7.04
C LYS A 125 6.50 0.95 -6.25
N VAL A 126 6.31 2.14 -6.82
CA VAL A 126 6.59 3.40 -6.12
C VAL A 126 5.66 3.51 -4.92
N PHE A 127 4.39 3.14 -5.12
CA PHE A 127 3.40 3.05 -4.06
C PHE A 127 3.82 2.09 -2.92
N LEU A 128 4.25 0.88 -3.26
CA LEU A 128 4.72 -0.11 -2.28
C LEU A 128 5.98 0.37 -1.55
N GLY A 129 6.86 1.10 -2.23
CA GLY A 129 8.02 1.79 -1.64
C GLY A 129 7.61 2.83 -0.59
N LEU A 130 6.61 3.67 -0.87
CA LEU A 130 6.10 4.65 0.10
C LEU A 130 5.56 3.98 1.36
N LYS A 131 4.83 2.86 1.20
CA LYS A 131 4.35 2.05 2.34
C LYS A 131 5.49 1.44 3.15
N ALA A 132 6.56 0.97 2.50
CA ALA A 132 7.74 0.47 3.18
C ALA A 132 8.45 1.56 3.99
N VAL A 133 8.54 2.80 3.47
CA VAL A 133 9.12 3.93 4.21
C VAL A 133 8.25 4.31 5.42
N LYS A 134 6.91 4.31 5.28
CA LYS A 134 6.00 4.46 6.42
C LYS A 134 6.25 3.40 7.49
N LEU A 135 6.38 2.13 7.09
CA LEU A 135 6.68 1.01 8.00
C LEU A 135 8.00 1.20 8.75
N LEU A 136 9.05 1.69 8.08
CA LEU A 136 10.31 2.05 8.75
C LEU A 136 10.10 3.14 9.81
N GLY A 137 9.28 4.15 9.52
CA GLY A 137 8.91 5.18 10.50
C GLY A 137 8.20 4.61 11.73
N VAL A 138 7.28 3.66 11.52
CA VAL A 138 6.60 2.91 12.59
C VAL A 138 7.60 2.11 13.43
N LEU A 139 8.54 1.42 12.79
CA LEU A 139 9.58 0.64 13.49
C LEU A 139 10.50 1.54 14.31
N ILE A 140 10.96 2.66 13.75
CA ILE A 140 11.78 3.63 14.49
C ILE A 140 11.00 4.14 15.71
N PHE A 141 9.71 4.43 15.55
CA PHE A 141 8.85 4.82 16.68
C PHE A 141 8.75 3.72 17.74
N CYS A 142 8.59 2.45 17.34
CA CYS A 142 8.57 1.30 18.27
C CYS A 142 9.83 1.23 19.16
N PHE A 143 11.02 1.51 18.59
CA PHE A 143 12.28 1.50 19.35
C PHE A 143 12.49 2.77 20.18
N ALA A 144 11.92 3.90 19.76
CA ALA A 144 12.14 5.19 20.40
C ALA A 144 11.10 5.53 21.49
N GLN A 145 9.95 4.85 21.54
CA GLN A 145 8.96 5.06 22.60
C GLN A 145 9.50 4.61 23.96
N LYS A 146 9.32 5.44 25.01
CA LYS A 146 9.58 4.98 26.37
C LYS A 146 8.38 4.15 26.77
N LEU A 147 8.65 2.92 27.15
CA LEU A 147 7.64 2.01 27.62
C LEU A 147 7.30 2.38 29.07
N GLY A 148 6.05 2.78 29.29
CA GLY A 148 5.49 3.08 30.61
C GLY A 148 4.99 1.80 31.27
N ALA A 149 3.78 1.84 31.84
CA ALA A 149 3.13 0.65 32.37
C ALA A 149 2.92 -0.41 31.28
N TRP A 150 3.02 -1.69 31.65
CA TRP A 150 3.00 -2.82 30.71
C TRP A 150 1.77 -2.85 29.80
N TYR A 151 0.60 -2.46 30.29
CA TYR A 151 -0.63 -2.43 29.49
C TYR A 151 -0.58 -1.38 28.37
N ILE A 152 0.10 -0.25 28.59
CA ILE A 152 0.30 0.79 27.56
C ILE A 152 1.20 0.24 26.45
N ILE A 153 2.24 -0.52 26.82
CA ILE A 153 3.14 -1.18 25.88
C ILE A 153 2.36 -2.12 24.97
N VAL A 154 1.56 -3.00 25.56
CA VAL A 154 0.76 -4.00 24.82
C VAL A 154 -0.22 -3.30 23.88
N MET A 155 -0.97 -2.30 24.37
CA MET A 155 -1.92 -1.55 23.54
C MET A 155 -1.23 -0.79 22.40
N SER A 156 -0.05 -0.19 22.65
CA SER A 156 0.75 0.44 21.60
C SER A 156 1.18 -0.58 20.54
N ILE A 157 1.65 -1.76 20.93
CA ILE A 157 2.05 -2.81 19.98
C ILE A 157 0.85 -3.27 19.15
N VAL A 158 -0.29 -3.53 19.79
CA VAL A 158 -1.52 -3.94 19.09
C VAL A 158 -1.96 -2.86 18.10
N TYR A 159 -1.91 -1.59 18.50
CA TYR A 159 -2.25 -0.48 17.62
C TYR A 159 -1.31 -0.37 16.41
N LEU A 160 0.00 -0.44 16.64
CA LEU A 160 1.02 -0.36 15.59
C LEU A 160 0.91 -1.55 14.63
N ALA A 161 0.69 -2.76 15.15
CA ALA A 161 0.42 -3.95 14.35
C ALA A 161 -0.85 -3.79 13.50
N SER A 162 -1.91 -3.20 14.07
CA SER A 162 -3.16 -2.93 13.37
C SER A 162 -2.97 -1.94 12.22
N CYS A 163 -2.17 -0.87 12.41
CA CYS A 163 -1.80 0.05 11.32
C CYS A 163 -1.14 -0.69 10.15
N VAL A 164 -0.18 -1.58 10.44
CA VAL A 164 0.53 -2.35 9.41
C VAL A 164 -0.39 -3.35 8.71
N LEU A 165 -1.24 -4.05 9.46
CA LEU A 165 -2.21 -5.00 8.90
C LEU A 165 -3.21 -4.29 7.98
N ILE A 166 -3.70 -3.10 8.36
CA ILE A 166 -4.61 -2.32 7.52
C ILE A 166 -3.92 -1.87 6.23
N ASP A 167 -2.65 -1.43 6.30
CA ASP A 167 -1.88 -1.11 5.10
C ASP A 167 -1.72 -2.32 4.18
N LEU A 168 -1.43 -3.51 4.74
CA LEU A 168 -1.32 -4.75 3.97
C LEU A 168 -2.66 -5.15 3.33
N CYS A 169 -3.76 -5.06 4.09
CA CYS A 169 -5.10 -5.28 3.56
C CYS A 169 -5.42 -4.33 2.42
N PHE A 170 -5.10 -3.03 2.57
CA PHE A 170 -5.31 -2.04 1.51
C PHE A 170 -4.54 -2.40 0.24
N VAL A 171 -3.24 -2.71 0.36
CA VAL A 171 -2.40 -3.11 -0.77
C VAL A 171 -2.93 -4.40 -1.43
N TYR A 172 -3.35 -5.38 -0.63
CA TYR A 172 -3.90 -6.65 -1.12
C TYR A 172 -5.18 -6.45 -1.93
N TYR A 173 -6.16 -5.72 -1.38
CA TYR A 173 -7.42 -5.44 -2.09
C TYR A 173 -7.20 -4.58 -3.33
N LEU A 174 -6.26 -3.62 -3.28
CA LEU A 174 -5.92 -2.80 -4.44
C LEU A 174 -5.27 -3.64 -5.56
N ALA A 175 -4.41 -4.60 -5.21
CA ALA A 175 -3.78 -5.50 -6.18
C ALA A 175 -4.81 -6.44 -6.84
N ILE A 176 -5.75 -7.00 -6.06
CA ILE A 176 -6.85 -7.81 -6.62
C ILE A 176 -7.74 -6.96 -7.53
N PHE A 177 -8.06 -5.74 -7.12
CA PHE A 177 -8.90 -4.84 -7.91
C PHE A 177 -8.25 -4.49 -9.24
N GLN A 178 -6.93 -4.25 -9.26
CA GLN A 178 -6.18 -4.08 -10.49
C GLN A 178 -6.29 -5.30 -11.39
N GLU A 179 -6.07 -6.49 -10.84
CA GLU A 179 -6.12 -7.75 -11.61
C GLU A 179 -7.50 -7.99 -12.22
N ARG A 180 -8.57 -7.71 -11.46
CA ARG A 180 -9.96 -7.84 -11.94
C ARG A 180 -10.24 -6.87 -13.09
N LEU A 181 -9.82 -5.61 -12.98
CA LEU A 181 -9.99 -4.63 -14.07
C LEU A 181 -9.20 -5.02 -15.33
N GLU A 182 -8.00 -5.59 -15.19
CA GLU A 182 -7.17 -6.02 -16.33
C GLU A 182 -7.67 -7.30 -16.99
N SER A 183 -8.30 -8.21 -16.24
CA SER A 183 -8.78 -9.50 -16.77
C SER A 183 -9.94 -9.37 -17.76
N GLY A 184 -10.64 -8.23 -17.80
CA GLY A 184 -11.79 -8.00 -18.68
C GLY A 184 -13.06 -8.79 -18.32
N GLU A 185 -12.97 -9.79 -17.44
CA GLU A 185 -14.07 -10.61 -16.91
C GLU A 185 -14.91 -9.89 -15.84
N TYR A 186 -14.41 -8.77 -15.30
CA TYR A 186 -15.02 -8.01 -14.21
C TYR A 186 -15.40 -6.60 -14.67
N ASP A 187 -16.43 -6.02 -14.05
CA ASP A 187 -16.90 -4.67 -14.31
C ASP A 187 -16.00 -3.59 -13.69
N GLU A 188 -16.31 -2.31 -13.91
CA GLU A 188 -15.53 -1.19 -13.36
C GLU A 188 -15.55 -1.09 -11.81
N ASN A 189 -16.40 -1.88 -11.16
CA ASN A 189 -16.52 -1.96 -9.71
C ASN A 189 -15.82 -3.20 -9.12
N GLY A 190 -15.17 -4.02 -9.96
CA GLY A 190 -14.46 -5.23 -9.56
C GLY A 190 -15.39 -6.41 -9.24
N MET A 191 -16.64 -6.36 -9.72
CA MET A 191 -17.61 -7.46 -9.63
C MET A 191 -17.55 -8.28 -10.92
N PRO A 192 -17.75 -9.60 -10.86
CA PRO A 192 -17.78 -10.41 -12.07
C PRO A 192 -18.87 -9.88 -13.00
N LYS A 193 -18.54 -9.64 -14.27
CA LYS A 193 -19.56 -9.30 -15.26
C LYS A 193 -20.51 -10.50 -15.29
N THR A 194 -21.76 -10.29 -14.90
CA THR A 194 -22.78 -11.32 -15.09
C THR A 194 -22.71 -11.74 -16.55
N LYS A 195 -22.43 -13.02 -16.82
CA LYS A 195 -22.67 -13.60 -18.13
C LYS A 195 -24.17 -13.45 -18.40
N GLN A 196 -24.59 -12.32 -18.96
CA GLN A 196 -25.79 -12.26 -19.77
C GLN A 196 -25.43 -12.86 -21.13
N GLU A 197 -25.08 -14.15 -21.12
CA GLU A 197 -25.38 -15.06 -22.22
C GLU A 197 -26.86 -15.41 -21.96
N GLY A 198 -27.79 -14.97 -22.80
CA GLY A 198 -28.05 -15.74 -24.01
C GLY A 198 -28.88 -17.00 -23.70
N GLU A 199 -29.94 -16.91 -22.88
CA GLU A 199 -31.11 -17.74 -23.14
C GLU A 199 -31.87 -17.07 -24.30
N GLU A 200 -31.36 -17.31 -25.51
CA GLU A 200 -32.18 -17.35 -26.70
C GLU A 200 -33.35 -18.28 -26.40
N GLN A 201 -34.54 -17.71 -26.30
CA GLN A 201 -35.78 -18.45 -26.50
C GLN A 201 -35.71 -19.05 -27.91
N VAL A 202 -35.37 -20.32 -28.00
CA VAL A 202 -35.72 -21.20 -29.12
C VAL A 202 -36.74 -22.20 -28.60
#